data_AF-A0A3C0S7D3-F1
#
_entry.id   AF-A0A3C0S7D3-F1
#
_cell.length_a   1.000
_cell.length_b   1.000
_cell.length_c   1.000
_cell.angle_alpha   90.00
_cell.angle_beta   90.00
_cell.angle_gamma   90.00
#
_symmetry.space_group_name_H-M   'P 1'
#
loop_
_entity.id
_entity.type
_entity.pdbx_description
1 polymer ?
#
loop_
_entity_poly.entity_id
_entity_poly.type
_entity_poly.pdbx_seq_one_letter_code
_entity_poly.pdbx_strand_id
1 'polypeptide(L)'
;SLGFFTTENTYNGENGYSLVLNGLEEGINDNAKARYVVMHGADYCSTGTIASLDRLGKSYGCPPVTREFAGPIINTIKDGTLLFI
;
A
#
# COMPACT_ATOMS: atom_id res chain seq x y z
N SER A 1 1.60 5.72 8.68
CA SER A 1 0.44 6.60 8.57
C SER A 1 -0.77 5.70 8.70
N LEU A 2 -1.47 5.81 9.82
CA LEU A 2 -2.73 5.08 10.05
C LEU A 2 -3.89 6.06 9.86
N GLY A 3 -5.12 5.56 9.71
CA GLY A 3 -6.34 6.36 9.56
C GLY A 3 -7.04 6.16 8.22
N PHE A 4 -7.93 7.09 7.89
CA PHE A 4 -8.70 7.10 6.64
C PHE A 4 -7.88 7.60 5.46
N PHE A 5 -8.01 6.91 4.34
CA PHE A 5 -7.43 7.26 3.05
C PHE A 5 -8.48 7.19 1.95
N THR A 6 -8.44 8.10 0.97
CA THR A 6 -9.01 7.84 -0.34
C THR A 6 -7.96 7.29 -1.30
N THR A 7 -8.34 6.35 -2.14
CA THR A 7 -7.51 5.89 -3.25
C THR A 7 -7.62 6.84 -4.44
N GLU A 8 -6.53 7.02 -5.18
CA GLU A 8 -6.51 7.86 -6.38
C GLU A 8 -6.04 7.06 -7.61
N ASN A 9 -5.19 7.67 -8.44
CA ASN A 9 -4.62 7.08 -9.63
C ASN A 9 -3.55 6.03 -9.30
N THR A 10 -3.21 5.26 -10.32
CA THR A 10 -2.14 4.27 -10.27
C THR A 10 -0.93 4.71 -11.08
N TYR A 11 0.24 4.15 -10.79
CA TYR A 11 1.45 4.33 -11.59
C TYR A 11 2.34 3.07 -11.52
N ASN A 12 3.32 2.98 -12.42
CA ASN A 12 4.36 1.97 -12.36
C ASN A 12 5.66 2.61 -11.88
N GLY A 13 6.14 2.22 -10.70
CA GLY A 13 7.38 2.69 -10.11
C GLY A 13 8.34 1.55 -9.79
N GLU A 14 9.31 1.80 -8.90
CA GLU A 14 10.30 0.81 -8.46
C GLU A 14 9.65 -0.46 -7.86
N ASN A 15 8.54 -0.29 -7.13
CA ASN A 15 7.78 -1.40 -6.56
C ASN A 15 6.80 -2.06 -7.55
N GLY A 16 6.76 -1.61 -8.80
CA GLY A 16 5.81 -2.03 -9.83
C GLY A 16 4.49 -1.26 -9.77
N TYR A 17 3.40 -1.92 -10.17
CA TYR A 17 2.06 -1.35 -10.19
C TYR A 17 1.62 -0.95 -8.78
N SER A 18 1.40 0.35 -8.59
CA SER A 18 1.19 0.97 -7.28
C SER A 18 -0.03 1.89 -7.29
N LEU A 19 -0.73 1.96 -6.17
CA LEU A 19 -1.91 2.79 -5.95
C LEU A 19 -1.61 3.94 -5.00
N VAL A 20 -1.87 5.17 -5.45
CA VAL A 20 -1.71 6.38 -4.64
C VAL A 20 -2.79 6.43 -3.56
N LEU A 21 -2.36 6.71 -2.33
CA LEU A 21 -3.23 6.89 -1.17
C LEU A 21 -3.16 8.33 -0.68
N ASN A 22 -4.31 8.97 -0.53
CA ASN A 22 -4.45 10.32 0.02
C ASN A 22 -5.00 10.24 1.44
N GLY A 23 -4.20 10.66 2.43
CA GLY A 23 -4.65 10.69 3.82
C GLY A 23 -5.66 11.80 4.06
N LEU A 24 -6.71 11.52 4.83
CA LEU A 24 -7.83 12.42 5.07
C LEU A 24 -7.84 13.07 6.45
N GLU A 25 -6.90 12.71 7.33
CA GLU A 25 -6.86 13.15 8.72
C GLU A 25 -5.70 14.13 8.94
N GLU A 26 -6.05 15.40 9.14
CA GLU A 26 -5.11 16.49 9.41
C GLU A 26 -4.25 16.20 10.66
N GLY A 27 -2.93 16.39 10.54
CA GLY A 27 -1.97 16.11 11.60
C GLY A 27 -1.71 14.62 11.87
N ILE A 28 -2.40 13.69 11.21
CA ILE A 28 -2.26 12.24 11.41
C ILE A 28 -1.67 11.58 10.16
N ASN A 29 -2.32 11.73 9.01
CA ASN A 29 -1.91 11.09 7.76
C ASN A 29 -1.99 11.99 6.51
N ASP A 30 -2.35 13.26 6.67
CA ASP A 30 -2.36 14.30 5.62
C ASP A 30 -1.10 14.36 4.74
N ASN A 31 0.07 14.05 5.31
CA ASN A 31 1.35 14.04 4.60
C ASN A 31 1.66 12.72 3.87
N ALA A 32 0.75 11.73 3.89
CA ALA A 32 0.99 10.40 3.33
C ALA A 32 1.34 10.42 1.83
N LYS A 33 0.60 11.23 1.04
CA LYS A 33 0.83 11.36 -0.40
C LYS A 33 2.19 11.97 -0.71
N ALA A 34 2.57 13.05 -0.01
CA ALA A 34 3.88 13.69 -0.17
C ALA A 34 5.05 12.77 0.23
N ARG A 35 4.80 11.81 1.12
CA ARG A 35 5.76 10.79 1.56
C ARG A 35 5.74 9.52 0.70
N TYR A 36 4.99 9.50 -0.40
CA TYR A 36 4.84 8.34 -1.27
C TYR A 36 4.33 7.08 -0.54
N VAL A 37 3.41 7.25 0.41
CA VAL A 37 2.67 6.11 0.99
C VAL A 37 1.69 5.60 -0.05
N VAL A 38 1.93 4.40 -0.54
CA VAL A 38 1.17 3.77 -1.64
C VAL A 38 0.91 2.30 -1.35
N MET A 39 -0.15 1.74 -1.90
CA MET A 39 -0.33 0.27 -1.90
C MET A 39 0.43 -0.32 -3.08
N HIS A 40 1.24 -1.35 -2.84
CA HIS A 40 2.05 -1.99 -3.88
C HIS A 40 2.34 -3.46 -3.56
N GLY A 41 2.78 -4.21 -4.58
CA GLY A 41 3.29 -5.57 -4.40
C GLY A 41 4.68 -5.59 -3.75
N ALA A 42 4.95 -6.53 -2.86
CA ALA A 42 6.26 -6.69 -2.22
C ALA A 42 6.69 -8.17 -2.08
N ASP A 43 7.95 -8.46 -2.36
CA ASP A 43 8.51 -9.83 -2.25
C ASP A 43 8.55 -10.33 -0.80
N TYR A 44 8.67 -9.40 0.15
CA TYR A 44 8.63 -9.69 1.58
C TYR A 44 7.21 -9.94 2.11
N CYS A 45 6.19 -9.80 1.27
CA CYS A 45 4.83 -10.29 1.52
C CYS A 45 4.65 -11.69 0.91
N SER A 46 5.34 -12.69 1.48
CA SER A 46 5.34 -14.05 0.96
C SER A 46 5.47 -15.12 2.05
N THR A 47 5.01 -16.32 1.75
CA THR A 47 5.17 -17.50 2.62
C THR A 47 6.64 -17.87 2.83
N GLY A 48 7.51 -17.65 1.85
CA GLY A 48 8.96 -17.83 2.00
C GLY A 48 9.58 -16.85 3.01
N THR A 49 9.09 -15.61 3.06
CA THR A 49 9.51 -14.64 4.08
C THR A 49 9.04 -15.07 5.47
N ILE A 50 7.78 -15.53 5.59
CA ILE A 50 7.25 -16.06 6.84
C ILE A 50 8.07 -17.27 7.30
N ALA A 51 8.37 -18.21 6.41
CA ALA A 51 9.15 -19.40 6.76
C ALA A 51 10.58 -19.10 7.22
N SER A 52 11.19 -18.01 6.72
CA SER A 52 12.56 -17.62 7.08
C SER A 52 12.66 -16.70 8.30
N LEU A 53 11.64 -15.87 8.54
CA LEU A 53 11.66 -14.85 9.61
C LEU A 53 10.67 -15.13 10.75
N ASP A 54 9.86 -16.20 10.63
CA ASP A 54 8.71 -16.51 11.50
C ASP A 54 7.66 -15.38 11.57
N ARG A 55 7.65 -14.50 10.55
CA ARG A 55 6.71 -13.39 10.41
C ARG A 55 6.72 -12.82 8.99
N LEU A 56 5.70 -12.03 8.65
CA LEU A 56 5.70 -11.25 7.41
C LEU A 56 6.78 -10.15 7.45
N GLY A 57 7.28 -9.76 6.28
CA GLY A 57 8.14 -8.59 6.14
C GLY A 57 7.44 -7.29 6.55
N LYS A 58 8.24 -6.25 6.82
CA LYS A 58 7.75 -4.94 7.25
C LYS A 58 8.10 -3.87 6.22
N SER A 59 7.14 -2.98 5.94
CA SER A 59 7.38 -1.74 5.22
C SER A 59 7.67 -0.59 6.20
N TYR A 60 8.05 0.57 5.66
CA TYR A 60 8.22 1.81 6.42
C TYR A 60 7.01 2.76 6.35
N GLY A 61 5.84 2.25 5.96
CA GLY A 61 4.59 3.01 5.98
C GLY A 61 3.60 2.64 4.88
N CYS A 62 4.06 2.22 3.71
CA CYS A 62 3.20 1.71 2.64
C CYS A 62 2.44 0.46 3.12
N PRO A 63 1.18 0.23 2.71
CA PRO A 63 0.52 -1.08 2.86
C PRO A 63 0.94 -2.04 1.73
N PRO A 64 1.87 -2.99 1.97
CA PRO A 64 2.30 -3.93 0.94
C PRO A 64 1.35 -5.12 0.84
N VAL A 65 1.18 -5.65 -0.36
CA VAL A 65 0.46 -6.93 -0.62
C VAL A 65 1.35 -7.89 -1.38
N THR A 66 0.95 -9.17 -1.46
CA THR A 66 1.65 -10.15 -2.31
C THR A 66 1.61 -9.69 -3.77
N ARG A 67 2.73 -9.79 -4.50
CA ARG A 67 2.83 -9.34 -5.90
C ARG A 67 1.74 -9.92 -6.81
N GLU A 68 1.40 -11.20 -6.62
CA GLU A 68 0.34 -11.90 -7.36
C GLU A 68 -1.01 -11.19 -7.27
N PHE A 69 -1.35 -10.65 -6.10
CA PHE A 69 -2.64 -10.01 -5.84
C PHE A 69 -2.61 -8.49 -5.96
N ALA A 70 -1.45 -7.87 -6.17
CA ALA A 70 -1.33 -6.42 -6.29
C ALA A 70 -2.22 -5.87 -7.42
N GLY A 71 -2.16 -6.47 -8.62
CA GLY A 71 -2.99 -6.09 -9.76
C GLY A 71 -4.49 -6.21 -9.49
N PRO A 72 -5.00 -7.39 -9.10
CA PRO A 72 -6.41 -7.58 -8.76
C PRO A 72 -6.91 -6.63 -7.69
N ILE A 73 -6.21 -6.52 -6.55
CA ILE A 73 -6.63 -5.66 -5.42
C ILE A 73 -6.65 -4.20 -5.85
N ILE A 74 -5.56 -3.69 -6.43
CA ILE A 74 -5.46 -2.27 -6.82
C ILE A 74 -6.56 -1.92 -7.83
N ASN A 75 -6.83 -2.77 -8.81
CA ASN A 75 -7.89 -2.51 -9.78
C ASN A 75 -9.29 -2.53 -9.17
N THR A 76 -9.52 -3.31 -8.10
CA THR A 76 -10.79 -3.31 -7.38
C THR A 76 -11.01 -2.03 -6.58
N ILE A 77 -9.96 -1.44 -6.01
CA ILE A 77 -10.10 -0.34 -5.05
C ILE A 77 -9.58 1.01 -5.53
N LYS A 78 -9.06 1.14 -6.74
CA LYS A 78 -8.61 2.44 -7.28
C LYS A 78 -9.80 3.41 -7.48
N ASP A 79 -9.49 4.65 -7.84
CA ASP A 79 -10.48 5.64 -8.29
C ASP A 79 -11.54 6.05 -7.24
N GLY A 80 -11.11 6.29 -5.99
CA GLY A 80 -11.93 6.95 -4.97
C GLY A 80 -12.51 6.05 -3.88
N THR A 81 -12.01 4.83 -3.71
CA THR A 81 -12.41 3.96 -2.61
C THR A 81 -11.87 4.51 -1.28
N LEU A 82 -12.69 4.42 -0.23
CA LEU A 82 -12.28 4.75 1.13
C LEU A 82 -11.64 3.51 1.79
N LEU A 83 -10.47 3.71 2.39
CA LEU A 83 -9.77 2.71 3.19
C LEU A 83 -9.56 3.23 4.60
N PHE A 84 -9.59 2.33 5.58
CA PHE A 84 -9.11 2.59 6.93
C PHE A 84 -7.97 1.63 7.22
N ILE A 85 -6.78 2.16 7.52
CA ILE A 85 -5.54 1.41 7.73
C ILE A 85 -5.00 1.66 9.13
#